data_AF-A0A3S9LD71-F1
#
_entry.id   AF-A0A3S9LD71-F1
#
_cell.length_a   1.000
_cell.length_b   1.000
_cell.length_c   1.000
_cell.angle_alpha   90.00
_cell.angle_beta   90.00
_cell.angle_gamma   90.00
#
_symmetry.space_group_name_H-M   'P 1'
#
loop_
_entity.id
_entity.type
_entity.pdbx_description
1 polymer ?
#
loop_
_entity_poly.entity_id
_entity_poly.type
_entity_poly.pdbx_seq_one_letter_code
_entity_poly.pdbx_strand_id
1 'polypeptide(L)'
;MSRSSDSSRLFGRESESRAAVEPTAALVAVLAVSAALGLYVGALEDATPERARPTAEETLDRVEPAVTAGGVVDPHRMADIDKFRFATTITLEADGETWRVQSGDEAPTVATGRRSDGVAVAERPVTVAVGPGRNVRGTLRAVVDR
;
A
#
# COMPACT_ATOMS: atom_id res chain seq x y z
N MET A 1 4.35 79.27 47.70
CA MET A 1 3.68 78.00 47.37
C MET A 1 4.28 77.48 46.07
N SER A 2 5.10 76.44 46.18
CA SER A 2 5.89 75.86 45.08
C SER A 2 5.00 75.12 44.08
N ARG A 3 5.14 75.43 42.79
CA ARG A 3 4.66 74.56 41.71
C ARG A 3 5.89 73.86 41.11
N SER A 4 6.12 72.64 41.59
CA SER A 4 7.09 71.71 41.01
C SER A 4 6.41 71.04 39.81
N SER A 5 6.87 71.36 38.61
CA SER A 5 6.53 70.63 37.39
C SER A 5 7.44 69.42 37.26
N ASP A 6 6.95 68.25 37.66
CA ASP A 6 7.62 66.97 37.41
C ASP A 6 7.20 66.49 36.02
N SER A 7 7.89 67.02 35.01
CA SER A 7 7.96 66.44 33.68
C SER A 7 9.11 65.44 33.67
N SER A 8 8.84 64.18 33.97
CA SER A 8 9.58 62.99 33.49
C SER A 8 9.18 61.77 34.31
N ARG A 9 8.49 60.83 33.66
CA ARG A 9 8.25 59.40 33.99
C ARG A 9 6.85 59.08 33.47
N LEU A 10 6.61 58.28 32.44
CA LEU A 10 7.37 57.19 31.88
C LEU A 10 6.92 57.03 30.42
N PHE A 11 7.88 57.09 29.50
CA PHE A 11 7.88 56.20 28.35
C PHE A 11 7.72 54.78 28.91
N GLY A 12 6.51 54.25 28.85
CA GLY A 12 6.16 53.05 29.61
C GLY A 12 4.77 52.53 29.28
N ARG A 13 4.42 52.54 27.99
CA ARG A 13 3.36 51.66 27.49
C ARG A 13 3.58 51.31 26.02
N GLU A 14 4.82 51.00 25.68
CA GLU A 14 5.12 50.10 24.58
C GLU A 14 5.30 48.70 25.17
N SER A 15 4.23 48.16 25.75
CA SER A 15 4.20 46.76 26.19
C SER A 15 3.17 46.02 25.33
N GLU A 16 3.69 45.46 24.25
CA GLU A 16 3.25 44.17 23.70
C GLU A 16 1.75 44.04 23.44
N SER A 17 1.23 44.88 22.54
CA SER A 17 0.06 44.48 21.73
C SER A 17 0.48 43.49 20.62
N ARG A 18 1.40 42.58 20.94
CA ARG A 18 1.96 41.55 20.05
C ARG A 18 1.98 40.23 20.83
N ALA A 19 1.24 39.26 20.30
CA ALA A 19 1.33 37.82 20.54
C ALA A 19 0.46 37.15 21.62
N ALA A 20 -0.41 37.85 22.36
CA ALA A 20 -1.49 37.17 23.08
C ALA A 20 -2.75 37.17 22.21
N VAL A 21 -2.83 36.25 21.25
CA VAL A 21 -4.14 35.86 20.73
C VAL A 21 -4.97 35.51 21.95
N GLU A 22 -6.13 36.14 22.13
CA GLU A 22 -7.03 35.88 23.26
C GLU A 22 -7.19 34.35 23.36
N PRO A 23 -7.03 33.71 24.53
CA PRO A 23 -6.95 32.24 24.62
C PRO A 23 -8.09 31.53 23.89
N THR A 24 -9.25 32.17 23.86
CA THR A 24 -10.42 31.80 23.06
C THR A 24 -10.17 31.83 21.55
N ALA A 25 -9.62 32.91 21.00
CA ALA A 25 -9.27 33.01 19.59
C ALA A 25 -8.23 31.97 19.16
N ALA A 26 -7.28 31.63 20.04
CA ALA A 26 -6.32 30.56 19.77
C ALA A 26 -7.02 29.18 19.69
N LEU A 27 -7.95 28.90 20.62
CA LEU A 27 -8.73 27.67 20.60
C LEU A 27 -9.64 27.57 19.35
N VAL A 28 -10.26 28.68 18.96
CA VAL A 28 -11.09 28.76 17.75
C VAL A 28 -10.23 28.48 16.51
N ALA A 29 -9.03 29.04 16.43
CA ALA A 29 -8.11 28.78 15.33
C ALA A 29 -7.70 27.30 15.27
N VAL A 30 -7.35 26.68 16.41
CA VAL A 30 -7.00 25.24 16.46
C VAL A 30 -8.18 24.37 16.03
N LEU A 31 -9.40 24.70 16.47
CA LEU A 31 -10.61 23.97 16.08
C LEU A 31 -10.88 24.09 14.58
N ALA A 32 -10.77 25.30 14.02
CA ALA A 32 -10.93 25.53 12.60
C ALA A 32 -9.89 24.76 11.76
N VAL A 33 -8.63 24.77 12.18
CA VAL A 33 -7.55 24.02 11.53
C VAL A 33 -7.78 22.52 11.64
N SER A 34 -8.14 22.01 12.83
CA SER A 34 -8.42 20.59 13.03
C SER A 34 -9.62 20.12 12.20
N ALA A 35 -10.67 20.94 12.10
CA ALA A 35 -11.82 20.67 11.26
C ALA A 35 -11.46 20.68 9.77
N ALA A 36 -10.66 21.66 9.33
CA ALA A 36 -10.19 21.73 7.95
C ALA A 36 -9.29 20.53 7.60
N LEU A 37 -8.38 20.13 8.49
CA LEU A 37 -7.58 18.91 8.30
C LEU A 37 -8.45 17.66 8.33
N GLY A 38 -9.43 17.56 9.23
CA GLY A 38 -10.35 16.43 9.28
C GLY A 38 -11.18 16.30 8.00
N LEU A 39 -11.69 17.42 7.47
CA LEU A 39 -12.39 17.45 6.18
C LEU A 39 -11.46 17.12 5.01
N TYR A 40 -10.21 17.59 5.06
CA TYR A 40 -9.22 17.26 4.04
C TYR A 40 -8.86 15.78 4.06
N VAL A 41 -8.64 15.20 5.25
CA VAL A 41 -8.37 13.77 5.40
C VAL A 41 -9.58 12.96 4.96
N GLY A 42 -10.80 13.33 5.36
CA GLY A 42 -12.01 12.65 4.90
C GLY A 42 -12.22 12.72 3.39
N ALA A 43 -11.98 13.89 2.78
CA ALA A 43 -12.01 14.03 1.32
C ALA A 43 -10.90 13.22 0.64
N LEU A 44 -9.73 13.11 1.27
CA LEU A 44 -8.63 12.30 0.76
C LEU A 44 -8.91 10.81 0.90
N GLU A 45 -9.54 10.36 1.98
CA GLU A 45 -9.98 8.96 2.17
C GLU A 45 -11.09 8.60 1.17
N ASP A 46 -12.06 9.49 0.93
CA ASP A 46 -13.12 9.29 -0.07
C ASP A 46 -12.56 9.26 -1.51
N ALA A 47 -11.55 10.09 -1.80
CA ALA A 47 -10.91 10.15 -3.11
C ALA A 47 -9.82 9.08 -3.31
N THR A 48 -9.29 8.49 -2.23
CA THR A 48 -8.32 7.40 -2.33
C THR A 48 -9.12 6.12 -2.51
N PRO A 49 -9.05 5.45 -3.66
CA PRO A 49 -9.58 4.09 -3.75
C PRO A 49 -8.93 3.31 -2.61
N GLU A 50 -9.73 2.67 -1.76
CA GLU A 50 -9.26 1.70 -0.77
C GLU A 50 -8.12 0.95 -1.45
N ARG A 51 -6.89 1.04 -0.93
CA ARG A 51 -5.73 0.34 -1.52
C ARG A 51 -5.97 -1.14 -1.27
N ALA A 52 -6.89 -1.70 -2.03
CA ALA A 52 -7.34 -3.05 -1.95
C ALA A 52 -6.09 -3.91 -2.09
N ARG A 53 -5.95 -4.86 -1.19
CA ARG A 53 -4.92 -5.88 -1.30
C ARG A 53 -4.96 -6.43 -2.73
N PRO A 54 -3.84 -6.47 -3.45
CA PRO A 54 -3.85 -6.82 -4.86
C PRO A 54 -4.57 -8.14 -5.05
N THR A 55 -5.50 -8.18 -6.00
CA THR A 55 -6.28 -9.40 -6.24
C THR A 55 -5.38 -10.51 -6.76
N ALA A 56 -5.87 -11.75 -6.72
CA ALA A 56 -5.13 -12.88 -7.28
C ALA A 56 -4.91 -12.68 -8.80
N GLU A 57 -5.87 -12.05 -9.49
CA GLU A 57 -5.79 -11.68 -10.89
C GLU A 57 -4.71 -10.63 -11.16
N GLU A 58 -4.67 -9.53 -10.39
CA GLU A 58 -3.62 -8.51 -10.51
C GLU A 58 -2.23 -9.07 -10.23
N THR A 59 -2.16 -10.06 -9.34
CA THR A 59 -0.92 -10.78 -9.04
C THR A 59 -0.48 -11.61 -10.25
N LEU A 60 -1.40 -12.33 -10.91
CA LEU A 60 -1.09 -13.04 -12.15
C LEU A 60 -0.67 -12.09 -13.28
N ASP A 61 -1.36 -10.96 -13.44
CA ASP A 61 -1.05 -9.96 -14.47
C ASP A 61 0.35 -9.36 -14.29
N ARG A 62 0.87 -9.33 -13.06
CA ARG A 62 2.26 -8.93 -12.78
C ARG A 62 3.25 -10.07 -13.03
N VAL A 63 2.92 -11.30 -12.62
CA VAL A 63 3.86 -12.43 -12.66
C VAL A 63 4.02 -12.97 -14.07
N GLU A 64 2.93 -13.14 -14.82
CA GLU A 64 2.97 -13.77 -16.14
C GLU A 64 3.96 -13.09 -17.08
N PRO A 65 3.99 -11.75 -17.23
CA PRO A 65 4.98 -11.09 -18.07
C PRO A 65 6.42 -11.26 -17.59
N ALA A 66 6.65 -11.39 -16.28
CA ALA A 66 8.00 -11.57 -15.72
C ALA A 66 8.56 -12.96 -16.02
N VAL A 67 7.71 -13.98 -16.00
CA VAL A 67 8.10 -15.38 -16.29
C VAL A 67 7.95 -15.76 -17.76
N THR A 68 7.35 -14.91 -18.59
CA THR A 68 7.13 -15.16 -20.02
C THR A 68 8.24 -14.56 -20.88
N ALA A 69 8.82 -15.38 -21.76
CA ALA A 69 9.73 -14.95 -22.80
C ALA A 69 9.19 -15.37 -24.17
N GLY A 70 8.92 -14.40 -25.05
CA GLY A 70 8.44 -14.69 -26.42
C GLY A 70 7.09 -15.42 -26.48
N GLY A 71 6.22 -15.24 -25.47
CA GLY A 71 4.92 -15.91 -25.38
C GLY A 71 4.95 -17.30 -24.74
N VAL A 72 6.11 -17.73 -24.24
CA VAL A 72 6.27 -19.01 -23.51
C VAL A 72 6.78 -18.72 -22.10
N VAL A 73 6.14 -19.31 -21.10
CA VAL A 73 6.56 -19.26 -19.70
C VAL A 73 7.82 -20.11 -19.51
N ASP A 74 8.86 -19.50 -18.97
CA ASP A 74 10.10 -20.16 -18.56
C ASP A 74 10.06 -20.41 -17.04
N PRO A 75 9.97 -21.67 -16.59
CA PRO A 75 9.94 -22.00 -15.16
C PRO A 75 11.15 -21.51 -14.38
N HIS A 76 12.33 -21.38 -15.01
CA HIS A 76 13.54 -20.94 -14.32
C HIS A 76 13.45 -19.49 -13.85
N ARG A 77 12.68 -18.65 -14.57
CA ARG A 77 12.42 -17.25 -14.20
C ARG A 77 11.50 -17.09 -13.00
N MET A 78 10.86 -18.17 -12.54
CA MET A 78 10.10 -18.11 -11.29
C MET A 78 11.00 -17.81 -10.09
N ALA A 79 12.26 -18.22 -10.12
CA ALA A 79 13.23 -17.92 -9.06
C ALA A 79 13.56 -16.42 -8.95
N ASP A 80 13.37 -15.68 -10.05
CA ASP A 80 13.67 -14.25 -10.15
C ASP A 80 12.47 -13.35 -9.78
N ILE A 81 11.33 -13.94 -9.40
CA ILE A 81 10.16 -13.17 -8.99
C ILE A 81 10.47 -12.43 -7.68
N ASP A 82 10.32 -11.10 -7.71
CA ASP A 82 10.45 -10.26 -6.53
C ASP A 82 9.47 -10.68 -5.42
N LYS A 83 9.92 -10.59 -4.18
CA LYS A 83 9.06 -10.90 -3.02
C LYS A 83 7.87 -9.94 -2.97
N PHE A 84 6.67 -10.52 -2.86
CA PHE A 84 5.47 -9.75 -2.63
C PHE A 84 5.45 -9.19 -1.20
N ARG A 85 4.86 -8.00 -1.04
CA ARG A 85 4.65 -7.35 0.27
C ARG A 85 3.55 -8.02 1.10
N PHE A 86 2.80 -8.94 0.50
CA PHE A 86 1.67 -9.65 1.08
C PHE A 86 1.92 -11.16 1.00
N ALA A 87 1.22 -11.93 1.85
CA ALA A 87 1.24 -13.38 1.82
C ALA A 87 0.70 -13.87 0.46
N THR A 88 1.58 -14.46 -0.35
CA THR A 88 1.28 -14.84 -1.74
C THR A 88 2.00 -16.13 -2.10
N THR A 89 1.28 -17.05 -2.71
CA THR A 89 1.82 -18.28 -3.27
C THR A 89 1.53 -18.32 -4.76
N ILE A 90 2.58 -18.39 -5.57
CA ILE A 90 2.50 -18.61 -7.02
C ILE A 90 2.90 -20.06 -7.30
N THR A 91 2.09 -20.76 -8.09
CA THR A 91 2.36 -22.13 -8.52
C THR A 91 2.23 -22.22 -10.04
N LEU A 92 3.21 -22.84 -10.69
CA LEU A 92 3.17 -23.20 -12.10
C LEU A 92 3.17 -24.73 -12.20
N GLU A 93 2.23 -25.29 -12.94
CA GLU A 93 2.11 -26.74 -13.15
C GLU A 93 2.16 -27.05 -14.64
N ALA A 94 3.08 -27.92 -15.06
CA ALA A 94 3.21 -28.36 -16.45
C ALA A 94 3.98 -29.69 -16.53
N ASP A 95 3.61 -30.58 -17.45
CA ASP A 95 4.27 -31.90 -17.67
C ASP A 95 4.40 -32.78 -16.41
N GLY A 96 3.51 -32.61 -15.42
CA GLY A 96 3.59 -33.30 -14.13
C GLY A 96 4.62 -32.71 -13.15
N GLU A 97 5.31 -31.65 -13.55
CA GLU A 97 6.20 -30.86 -12.71
C GLU A 97 5.46 -29.67 -12.08
N THR A 98 5.96 -29.24 -10.92
CA THR A 98 5.38 -28.11 -10.18
C THR A 98 6.48 -27.20 -9.67
N TRP A 99 6.42 -25.94 -10.09
CA TRP A 99 7.29 -24.88 -9.60
C TRP A 99 6.49 -23.96 -8.69
N ARG A 100 7.06 -23.60 -7.53
CA ARG A 100 6.36 -22.81 -6.51
C ARG A 100 7.24 -21.72 -5.95
N VAL A 101 6.65 -20.53 -5.81
CA VAL A 101 7.25 -19.38 -5.14
C VAL A 101 6.30 -18.91 -4.05
N GLN A 102 6.84 -18.68 -2.86
CA GLN A 102 6.10 -18.18 -1.71
C GLN A 102 6.70 -16.86 -1.24
N SER A 103 5.85 -15.91 -0.91
CA SER A 103 6.21 -14.61 -0.37
C SER A 103 5.38 -14.32 0.89
N GLY A 104 6.05 -13.85 1.95
CA GLY A 104 5.46 -13.63 3.27
C GLY A 104 5.53 -14.85 4.18
N ASP A 105 5.62 -14.61 5.49
CA ASP A 105 5.77 -15.66 6.52
C ASP A 105 4.51 -16.54 6.68
N GLU A 106 3.36 -16.07 6.19
CA GLU A 106 2.07 -16.78 6.22
C GLU A 106 1.52 -17.04 4.80
N ALA A 107 2.41 -17.32 3.84
CA ALA A 107 1.99 -17.61 2.47
C ALA A 107 1.02 -18.81 2.44
N PRO A 108 -0.21 -18.66 1.90
CA PRO A 108 -1.20 -19.72 1.91
C PRO A 108 -0.69 -20.95 1.14
N THR A 109 -0.64 -22.10 1.80
CA THR A 109 -0.16 -23.34 1.17
C THR A 109 -1.31 -24.07 0.48
N VAL A 110 -1.09 -24.50 -0.77
CA VAL A 110 -2.08 -25.15 -1.64
C VAL A 110 -2.74 -26.40 -1.01
N ALA A 111 -2.15 -26.98 0.03
CA ALA A 111 -2.68 -28.13 0.77
C ALA A 111 -3.95 -27.83 1.59
N THR A 112 -4.24 -26.56 1.93
CA THR A 112 -5.49 -26.23 2.61
C THR A 112 -6.57 -25.96 1.55
N GLY A 113 -7.17 -27.05 1.05
CA GLY A 113 -8.42 -27.04 0.26
C GLY A 113 -9.64 -26.51 1.03
N ARG A 114 -9.43 -25.71 2.07
CA ARG A 114 -10.47 -24.91 2.71
C ARG A 114 -10.35 -23.54 2.09
N ARG A 115 -11.31 -23.17 1.24
CA ARG A 115 -11.62 -21.76 0.99
C ARG A 115 -11.96 -21.16 2.36
N SER A 116 -10.94 -20.71 3.07
CA SER A 116 -11.12 -19.78 4.17
C SER A 116 -11.64 -18.50 3.52
N ASP A 117 -12.68 -17.86 4.07
CA ASP A 117 -13.30 -16.65 3.50
C ASP A 117 -12.30 -15.48 3.22
N GLY A 118 -11.05 -15.62 3.68
CA GLY A 118 -9.94 -14.70 3.44
C GLY A 118 -8.91 -15.12 2.38
N VAL A 119 -9.14 -16.09 1.48
CA VAL A 119 -8.14 -16.44 0.43
C VAL A 119 -8.71 -16.26 -0.97
N ALA A 120 -8.04 -15.45 -1.80
CA ALA A 120 -8.35 -15.28 -3.21
C ALA A 120 -7.42 -16.15 -4.09
N VAL A 121 -8.00 -16.75 -5.14
CA VAL A 121 -7.30 -17.65 -6.06
C VAL A 121 -7.62 -17.26 -7.49
N ALA A 122 -6.60 -17.15 -8.33
CA ALA A 122 -6.72 -16.98 -9.77
C ALA A 122 -5.87 -18.01 -10.49
N GLU A 123 -6.35 -18.49 -11.64
CA GLU A 123 -5.70 -19.50 -12.47
C GLU A 123 -5.74 -19.05 -13.94
N ARG A 124 -4.64 -19.27 -14.67
CA ARG A 124 -4.52 -18.93 -16.09
C ARG A 124 -3.80 -20.04 -16.86
N PRO A 125 -4.39 -20.54 -17.97
CA PRO A 125 -3.69 -21.48 -18.84
C PRO A 125 -2.55 -20.79 -19.58
N VAL A 126 -1.38 -21.40 -19.59
CA VAL A 126 -0.16 -20.85 -20.22
C VAL A 126 0.56 -21.93 -21.04
N THR A 127 1.45 -21.51 -21.94
CA THR A 127 2.40 -22.42 -22.59
C THR A 127 3.73 -22.35 -21.84
N VAL A 128 4.27 -23.50 -21.44
CA VAL A 128 5.45 -23.61 -20.59
C VAL A 128 6.57 -24.32 -21.33
N ALA A 129 7.77 -23.76 -21.29
CA ALA A 129 8.99 -24.39 -21.78
C ALA A 129 9.50 -25.39 -20.73
N VAL A 130 9.31 -26.68 -20.98
CA VAL A 130 9.76 -27.79 -20.11
C VAL A 130 11.09 -28.41 -20.58
N GLY A 131 11.69 -27.82 -21.61
CA GLY A 131 13.00 -28.20 -22.13
C GLY A 131 13.28 -27.52 -23.47
N PRO A 132 14.50 -27.67 -24.01
CA PRO A 132 14.88 -27.06 -25.29
C PRO A 132 13.92 -27.49 -26.43
N GLY A 133 13.18 -26.54 -26.98
CA GLY A 133 12.21 -26.79 -28.05
C GLY A 133 10.97 -27.59 -27.63
N ARG A 134 10.79 -27.87 -26.33
CA ARG A 134 9.63 -28.59 -25.79
C ARG A 134 8.72 -27.63 -25.04
N ASN A 135 7.59 -27.32 -25.65
CA ASN A 135 6.56 -26.49 -25.07
C ASN A 135 5.31 -27.32 -24.80
N VAL A 136 4.77 -27.21 -23.59
CA VAL A 136 3.54 -27.91 -23.20
C VAL A 136 2.54 -26.92 -22.62
N ARG A 137 1.26 -27.31 -22.58
CA ARG A 137 0.25 -26.53 -21.86
C ARG A 137 0.43 -26.75 -20.36
N GLY A 138 0.45 -25.66 -19.62
CA GLY A 138 0.46 -25.64 -18.16
C GLY A 138 -0.58 -24.69 -17.59
N THR A 139 -0.59 -24.60 -16.28
CA THR A 139 -1.46 -23.70 -15.52
C THR A 139 -0.62 -22.87 -14.58
N LEU A 140 -0.74 -21.55 -14.68
CA LEU A 140 -0.18 -20.60 -13.73
C LEU A 140 -1.28 -20.20 -12.74
N ARG A 141 -0.99 -20.32 -11.45
CA ARG A 141 -1.93 -20.08 -10.36
C ARG A 141 -1.35 -19.12 -9.34
N ALA A 142 -2.13 -18.13 -8.94
CA ALA A 142 -1.83 -17.26 -7.81
C ALA A 142 -2.84 -17.50 -6.68
N VAL A 143 -2.33 -17.56 -5.45
CA VAL A 143 -3.11 -17.62 -4.23
C VAL A 143 -2.63 -16.48 -3.34
N VAL A 144 -3.54 -15.58 -2.99
CA VAL A 144 -3.25 -14.43 -2.11
C VAL A 144 -4.20 -14.46 -0.93
N ASP A 145 -3.70 -14.06 0.22
CA ASP A 145 -4.53 -13.77 1.38
C ASP A 145 -5.28 -12.43 1.12
N ARG A 146 -6.55 -12.36 1.51
CA ARG A 146 -7.47 -11.23 1.25
C ARG A 146 -7.37 -10.17 2.32
#